data_AF-A0AAN8IUN1-F1
#
_entry.id   AF-A0AAN8IUN1-F1
#
_cell.length_a   1.000
_cell.length_b   1.000
_cell.length_c   1.000
_cell.angle_alpha   90.00
_cell.angle_beta   90.00
_cell.angle_gamma   90.00
#
_symmetry.space_group_name_H-M   'P 1'
#
loop_
_entity.id
_entity.type
_entity.pdbx_description
1 polymer ?
#
loop_
_entity_poly.entity_id
_entity_poly.type
_entity_poly.pdbx_seq_one_letter_code
_entity_poly.pdbx_strand_id
1 'polypeptide(L)'
;MTPQPTSKSKTGAKQFDEMYEKLQNANIDLRTLWVQVTSPRDWSSSSGTNVEFLNSIFGRALEHGLTIGIYTNEEEWNEITDSATTKNVKLWYWSARGCGAVNESPPNFDDFQPFASWTSPSVKQFAKFENICGVMVNRNIYSTSLAAAIATASEEKCEPIIVGGVGLGGAVIVGKPEIIP
;
A
#
# COMPACT_ATOMS: atom_id res chain seq x y z
N MET A 1 6.17 0.68 -1.26
CA MET A 1 7.14 0.50 -2.36
C MET A 1 6.49 0.88 -3.67
N THR A 2 7.26 1.48 -4.58
CA THR A 2 6.88 1.66 -5.98
C THR A 2 7.55 0.55 -6.79
N PRO A 3 6.79 -0.46 -7.25
CA PRO A 3 7.37 -1.57 -8.00
C PRO A 3 7.84 -1.11 -9.39
N GLN A 4 8.71 -1.91 -10.00
CA GLN A 4 9.15 -1.80 -11.39
C GLN A 4 8.84 -3.12 -12.11
N PRO A 5 7.57 -3.38 -12.46
CA PRO A 5 7.11 -4.68 -12.95
C PRO A 5 7.69 -5.04 -14.32
N THR A 6 8.08 -4.05 -15.12
CA THR A 6 8.72 -4.21 -16.44
C THR A 6 10.24 -4.42 -16.38
N SER A 7 10.81 -4.53 -15.16
CA SER A 7 12.23 -4.81 -14.98
C SER A 7 12.63 -6.12 -15.65
N LYS A 8 13.60 -6.07 -16.58
CA LYS A 8 14.13 -7.24 -17.27
C LYS A 8 14.99 -8.15 -16.40
N SER A 9 15.43 -7.68 -15.24
CA SER A 9 16.45 -8.35 -14.42
C SER A 9 16.03 -8.65 -12.98
N LYS A 10 14.90 -8.08 -12.51
CA LYS A 10 14.48 -8.21 -11.11
C LYS A 10 13.00 -8.56 -11.01
N THR A 11 12.74 -9.73 -10.45
CA THR A 11 11.40 -10.16 -10.04
C THR A 11 10.87 -9.26 -8.93
N GLY A 12 9.57 -9.34 -8.66
CA GLY A 12 8.95 -8.64 -7.54
C GLY A 12 9.56 -9.02 -6.20
N ALA A 13 9.79 -10.32 -5.98
CA ALA A 13 10.53 -10.84 -4.83
C ALA A 13 11.90 -10.18 -4.64
N LYS A 14 12.70 -10.04 -5.72
CA LYS A 14 14.02 -9.41 -5.60
C LYS A 14 13.92 -7.91 -5.29
N GLN A 15 12.93 -7.22 -5.84
CA GLN A 15 12.70 -5.80 -5.52
C GLN A 15 12.26 -5.59 -4.07
N PHE A 16 11.48 -6.53 -3.53
CA PHE A 16 11.15 -6.54 -2.12
C PHE A 16 12.40 -6.76 -1.25
N ASP A 17 13.19 -7.81 -1.52
CA ASP A 17 14.39 -8.15 -0.74
C ASP A 17 15.33 -6.94 -0.64
N GLU A 18 15.61 -6.28 -1.77
CA GLU A 18 16.50 -5.10 -1.81
C GLU A 18 15.97 -3.90 -1.00
N MET A 19 14.66 -3.66 -1.03
CA MET A 19 14.05 -2.62 -0.21
C MET A 19 14.09 -3.00 1.27
N TYR A 20 13.69 -4.22 1.61
CA TYR A 20 13.59 -4.69 2.98
C TYR A 20 14.97 -4.74 3.66
N GLU A 21 15.98 -5.29 2.99
CA GLU A 21 17.37 -5.30 3.48
C GLU A 21 17.89 -3.89 3.77
N LYS A 22 17.58 -2.92 2.91
CA LYS A 22 17.97 -1.51 3.14
C LYS A 22 17.28 -0.90 4.36
N LEU A 23 16.01 -1.22 4.60
CA LEU A 23 15.29 -0.78 5.80
C LEU A 23 15.89 -1.41 7.07
N GLN A 24 16.15 -2.71 7.05
CA GLN A 24 16.77 -3.42 8.17
C GLN A 24 18.17 -2.88 8.49
N ASN A 25 19.00 -2.64 7.46
CA ASN A 25 20.32 -2.03 7.64
C ASN A 25 20.27 -0.60 8.19
N ALA A 26 19.14 0.09 8.02
CA ALA A 26 18.89 1.42 8.58
C ALA A 26 18.22 1.37 9.98
N ASN A 27 18.11 0.18 10.59
CA ASN A 27 17.40 -0.04 11.86
C ASN A 27 15.92 0.40 11.80
N ILE A 28 15.27 0.13 10.66
CA ILE A 28 13.85 0.42 10.42
C ILE A 28 13.07 -0.91 10.37
N ASP A 29 12.13 -1.07 11.31
CA ASP A 29 11.22 -2.21 11.38
C ASP A 29 9.92 -1.91 10.63
N LEU A 30 9.60 -2.74 9.64
CA LEU A 30 8.44 -2.57 8.77
C LEU A 30 7.30 -3.46 9.27
N ARG A 31 6.12 -2.89 9.55
CA ARG A 31 4.93 -3.68 9.91
C ARG A 31 4.01 -4.00 8.74
N THR A 32 3.95 -3.10 7.77
CA THR A 32 3.06 -3.21 6.61
C THR A 32 3.76 -2.78 5.35
N LEU A 33 3.70 -3.64 4.33
CA LEU A 33 4.11 -3.31 2.98
C LEU A 33 2.91 -2.77 2.18
N TRP A 34 2.98 -1.50 1.79
CA TRP A 34 2.07 -0.93 0.79
C TRP A 34 2.72 -1.01 -0.59
N VAL A 35 2.15 -1.76 -1.53
CA VAL A 35 2.60 -1.84 -2.92
C VAL A 35 1.78 -0.90 -3.79
N GLN A 36 2.45 0.01 -4.49
CA GLN A 36 1.80 0.94 -5.41
C GLN A 36 1.45 0.24 -6.72
N VAL A 37 0.15 0.07 -6.99
CA VAL A 37 -0.41 -0.52 -8.21
C VAL A 37 -1.20 0.55 -8.91
N THR A 38 -0.48 1.42 -9.61
CA THR A 38 -1.01 2.60 -10.29
C THR A 38 -0.25 2.81 -11.61
N SER A 39 -0.67 3.79 -12.40
CA SER A 39 -0.05 4.15 -13.68
C SER A 39 0.07 2.93 -14.62
N PRO A 40 -1.05 2.45 -15.20
CA PRO A 40 -1.09 1.22 -16.00
C PRO A 40 -0.03 1.13 -17.10
N ARG A 41 0.36 2.26 -17.68
CA ARG A 41 1.48 2.36 -18.65
C ARG A 41 2.83 1.82 -18.16
N ASP A 42 3.05 1.75 -16.85
CA ASP A 42 4.29 1.28 -16.23
C ASP A 42 4.30 -0.25 -16.03
N TRP A 43 3.19 -0.93 -16.37
CA TRP A 43 2.96 -2.37 -16.20
C TRP A 43 3.05 -3.14 -17.52
N SER A 44 3.15 -4.48 -17.42
CA SER A 44 3.04 -5.35 -18.59
C SER A 44 1.63 -5.29 -19.17
N SER A 45 1.49 -5.48 -20.47
CA SER A 45 0.17 -5.66 -21.11
C SER A 45 -0.48 -7.01 -20.77
N SER A 46 0.26 -7.92 -20.12
CA SER A 46 -0.27 -9.19 -19.62
C SER A 46 -0.66 -9.06 -18.14
N SER A 47 -1.96 -9.05 -17.86
CA SER A 47 -2.49 -9.03 -16.49
C SER A 47 -1.98 -10.21 -15.66
N GLY A 48 -1.93 -11.42 -16.23
CA GLY A 48 -1.34 -12.59 -15.57
C GLY A 48 0.11 -12.38 -15.14
N THR A 49 0.94 -11.76 -16.00
CA THR A 49 2.33 -11.41 -15.64
C THR A 49 2.38 -10.40 -14.49
N ASN A 50 1.47 -9.42 -14.48
CA ASN A 50 1.39 -8.42 -13.42
C ASN A 50 0.97 -9.05 -12.08
N VAL A 51 -0.02 -9.95 -12.09
CA VAL A 51 -0.48 -10.69 -10.91
C VAL A 51 0.60 -11.61 -10.36
N GLU A 52 1.31 -12.35 -11.22
CA GLU A 52 2.45 -13.19 -10.80
C GLU A 52 3.57 -12.35 -10.18
N PHE A 53 3.89 -11.20 -10.77
CA PHE A 53 4.87 -10.27 -10.23
C PHE A 53 4.47 -9.78 -8.83
N LEU A 54 3.22 -9.36 -8.65
CA LEU A 54 2.69 -8.91 -7.36
C LEU A 54 2.68 -10.01 -6.31
N ASN A 55 2.20 -11.21 -6.66
CA ASN A 55 2.21 -12.36 -5.75
C ASN A 55 3.63 -12.77 -5.36
N SER A 56 4.64 -12.57 -6.21
CA SER A 56 6.04 -12.80 -5.85
C SER A 56 6.54 -11.83 -4.76
N ILE A 57 6.09 -10.58 -4.76
CA ILE A 57 6.34 -9.62 -3.67
C ILE A 57 5.66 -10.14 -2.40
N PHE A 58 4.43 -10.62 -2.52
CA PHE A 58 3.62 -11.02 -1.37
C PHE A 58 4.18 -12.25 -0.66
N GLY A 59 4.66 -13.22 -1.44
CA GLY A 59 5.34 -14.40 -0.93
C GLY A 59 6.53 -14.01 -0.03
N ARG A 60 7.39 -13.09 -0.49
CA ARG A 60 8.53 -12.66 0.32
C ARG A 60 8.15 -11.82 1.52
N ALA A 61 7.22 -10.88 1.37
CA ALA A 61 6.76 -10.07 2.50
C ALA A 61 6.16 -10.94 3.62
N LEU A 62 5.45 -12.02 3.26
CA LEU A 62 4.85 -12.95 4.22
C LEU A 62 5.90 -13.71 5.04
N GLU A 63 7.04 -14.09 4.45
CA GLU A 63 8.14 -14.75 5.17
C GLU A 63 8.71 -13.89 6.31
N HIS A 64 8.53 -12.57 6.23
CA HIS A 64 8.91 -11.60 7.26
C HIS A 64 7.73 -11.18 8.15
N GLY A 65 6.58 -11.85 8.07
CA GLY A 65 5.41 -11.56 8.92
C GLY A 65 4.74 -10.22 8.62
N LEU A 66 4.98 -9.63 7.44
CA LEU A 66 4.44 -8.33 7.10
C LEU A 66 2.96 -8.41 6.74
N THR A 67 2.18 -7.43 7.20
CA THR A 67 0.86 -7.17 6.61
C THR A 67 1.04 -6.59 5.22
N ILE A 68 0.18 -6.97 4.28
CA ILE A 68 0.25 -6.50 2.89
C ILE A 68 -0.94 -5.61 2.58
N GLY A 69 -0.67 -4.51 1.88
CA GLY A 69 -1.68 -3.66 1.31
C GLY A 69 -1.31 -3.15 -0.08
N ILE A 70 -2.33 -2.76 -0.83
CA ILE A 70 -2.22 -2.23 -2.20
C ILE A 70 -2.69 -0.79 -2.21
N TYR A 71 -1.93 0.07 -2.88
CA TYR A 71 -2.33 1.44 -3.19
C TYR A 71 -2.79 1.50 -4.66
N THR A 72 -4.09 1.72 -4.89
CA THR A 72 -4.74 1.72 -6.21
C THR A 72 -6.10 2.43 -6.16
N ASN A 73 -6.72 2.64 -7.32
CA ASN A 73 -8.17 2.82 -7.45
C ASN A 73 -8.75 1.66 -8.30
N GLU A 74 -10.08 1.64 -8.50
CA GLU A 74 -10.76 0.59 -9.26
C GLU A 74 -10.32 0.56 -10.73
N GLU A 75 -10.25 1.73 -11.38
CA GLU A 75 -9.90 1.85 -12.80
C GLU A 75 -8.51 1.29 -13.09
N GLU A 76 -7.49 1.74 -12.36
CA GLU A 76 -6.11 1.27 -12.52
C GLU A 76 -5.98 -0.20 -12.14
N TRP A 77 -6.69 -0.65 -11.11
CA TRP A 77 -6.68 -2.07 -10.71
C TRP A 77 -7.19 -2.96 -11.84
N ASN A 78 -8.33 -2.58 -12.43
CA ASN A 78 -8.95 -3.33 -13.51
C ASN A 78 -8.05 -3.36 -14.74
N GLU A 79 -7.43 -2.22 -15.12
CA GLU A 79 -6.53 -2.16 -16.27
C GLU A 79 -5.24 -2.98 -16.05
N ILE A 80 -4.67 -2.96 -14.84
CA ILE A 80 -3.39 -3.63 -14.55
C ILE A 80 -3.58 -5.14 -14.34
N THR A 81 -4.67 -5.55 -13.71
CA THR A 81 -4.85 -6.93 -13.21
C THR A 81 -5.97 -7.71 -13.87
N ASP A 82 -6.70 -7.10 -14.81
CA ASP A 82 -7.92 -7.67 -15.39
C ASP A 82 -8.98 -7.99 -14.32
N SER A 83 -9.16 -7.05 -13.39
CA SER A 83 -10.14 -7.12 -12.29
C SER A 83 -9.93 -8.32 -11.34
N ALA A 84 -8.69 -8.79 -11.20
CA ALA A 84 -8.33 -9.90 -10.32
C ALA A 84 -8.87 -9.68 -8.89
N THR A 85 -9.24 -10.77 -8.22
CA THR A 85 -9.75 -10.72 -6.84
C THR A 85 -8.61 -10.76 -5.82
N THR A 86 -8.85 -10.23 -4.62
CA THR A 86 -7.85 -10.23 -3.55
C THR A 86 -8.31 -10.99 -2.32
N LYS A 87 -7.35 -11.62 -1.63
CA LYS A 87 -7.56 -12.29 -0.36
C LYS A 87 -6.52 -11.84 0.63
N ASN A 88 -6.96 -11.43 1.82
CA ASN A 88 -6.06 -11.03 2.91
C ASN A 88 -5.12 -9.85 2.56
N VAL A 89 -5.58 -8.92 1.73
CA VAL A 89 -4.81 -7.73 1.33
C VAL A 89 -5.56 -6.47 1.77
N LYS A 90 -4.87 -5.50 2.39
CA LYS A 90 -5.45 -4.19 2.72
C LYS A 90 -5.53 -3.28 1.50
N LEU A 91 -6.45 -2.33 1.51
CA LEU A 91 -6.58 -1.33 0.45
C LEU A 91 -6.26 0.08 0.96
N TRP A 92 -5.36 0.76 0.26
CA TRP A 92 -5.14 2.20 0.31
C TRP A 92 -5.70 2.79 -0.98
N TYR A 93 -6.97 3.17 -0.91
CA TYR A 93 -7.73 3.71 -2.03
C TYR A 93 -7.27 5.14 -2.34
N TRP A 94 -7.17 5.55 -3.60
CA TRP A 94 -6.93 6.96 -3.94
C TRP A 94 -8.06 7.54 -4.81
N SER A 95 -8.49 8.76 -4.49
CA SER A 95 -9.53 9.47 -5.25
C SER A 95 -9.25 10.97 -5.45
N ALA A 96 -8.01 11.40 -5.24
CA ALA A 96 -7.58 12.76 -5.56
C ALA A 96 -7.80 13.05 -7.05
N ARG A 97 -8.48 14.17 -7.38
CA ARG A 97 -8.92 14.49 -8.75
C ARG A 97 -7.83 15.12 -9.63
N GLY A 98 -6.65 15.35 -9.05
CA GLY A 98 -5.58 16.15 -9.65
C GLY A 98 -4.61 16.62 -8.57
N CYS A 99 -3.69 17.51 -8.93
CA CYS A 99 -2.69 18.05 -8.00
C CYS A 99 -3.21 19.34 -7.33
N GLY A 100 -2.85 19.52 -6.05
CA GLY A 100 -3.15 20.73 -5.28
C GLY A 100 -4.57 20.76 -4.68
N ALA A 101 -4.77 21.70 -3.75
CA ALA A 101 -5.95 21.77 -2.88
C ALA A 101 -7.30 21.87 -3.61
N VAL A 102 -7.32 22.44 -4.83
CA VAL A 102 -8.54 22.55 -5.63
C VAL A 102 -9.03 21.20 -6.18
N ASN A 103 -8.18 20.17 -6.12
CA ASN A 103 -8.44 18.84 -6.65
C ASN A 103 -8.60 17.78 -5.54
N GLU A 104 -8.81 18.22 -4.29
CA GLU A 104 -9.14 17.34 -3.17
C GLU A 104 -10.49 16.64 -3.39
N SER A 105 -10.57 15.36 -3.05
CA SER A 105 -11.85 14.69 -2.79
C SER A 105 -12.24 14.86 -1.31
N PRO A 106 -13.52 14.67 -0.94
CA PRO A 106 -13.91 14.75 0.47
C PRO A 106 -13.07 13.80 1.35
N PRO A 107 -12.61 14.25 2.54
CA PRO A 107 -11.82 13.44 3.46
C PRO A 107 -12.70 12.47 4.27
N ASN A 108 -13.52 11.68 3.57
CA ASN A 108 -14.33 10.58 4.08
C ASN A 108 -14.28 9.38 3.11
N PHE A 109 -14.97 8.29 3.42
CA PHE A 109 -15.02 7.09 2.56
C PHE A 109 -16.33 6.97 1.76
N ASP A 110 -17.15 8.02 1.72
CA ASP A 110 -18.51 7.96 1.15
C ASP A 110 -18.50 7.75 -0.38
N ASP A 111 -17.38 8.08 -1.03
CA ASP A 111 -17.16 7.88 -2.46
C ASP A 111 -16.63 6.49 -2.83
N PHE A 112 -16.27 5.67 -1.84
CA PHE A 112 -15.73 4.33 -2.10
C PHE A 112 -16.81 3.40 -2.64
N GLN A 113 -16.50 2.70 -3.73
CA GLN A 113 -17.28 1.59 -4.27
C GLN A 113 -16.48 0.28 -4.13
N PRO A 114 -17.10 -0.84 -3.72
CA PRO A 114 -16.40 -2.12 -3.61
C PRO A 114 -15.87 -2.65 -4.95
N PHE A 115 -14.64 -3.14 -4.97
CA PHE A 115 -14.01 -3.81 -6.12
C PHE A 115 -13.00 -4.86 -5.65
N ALA A 116 -12.69 -5.86 -6.49
CA ALA A 116 -11.62 -6.84 -6.26
C ALA A 116 -11.63 -7.51 -4.86
N SER A 117 -12.84 -7.74 -4.33
CA SER A 117 -13.14 -8.27 -2.99
C SER A 117 -12.97 -7.31 -1.80
N TRP A 118 -12.50 -6.08 -2.02
CA TRP A 118 -12.51 -5.04 -0.98
C TRP A 118 -13.91 -4.44 -0.81
N THR A 119 -14.50 -4.62 0.36
CA THR A 119 -15.76 -3.98 0.76
C THR A 119 -15.57 -2.68 1.53
N SER A 120 -14.36 -2.42 2.01
CA SER A 120 -13.96 -1.17 2.64
C SER A 120 -12.44 -0.95 2.54
N PRO A 121 -11.97 0.29 2.35
CA PRO A 121 -10.55 0.61 2.36
C PRO A 121 -10.03 0.79 3.79
N SER A 122 -8.74 0.51 4.00
CA SER A 122 -8.03 0.80 5.26
C SER A 122 -7.53 2.24 5.32
N VAL A 123 -7.16 2.80 4.16
CA VAL A 123 -6.63 4.16 4.01
C VAL A 123 -7.24 4.77 2.75
N LYS A 124 -7.47 6.08 2.73
CA LYS A 124 -7.80 6.84 1.51
C LYS A 124 -6.81 7.98 1.30
N GLN A 125 -6.26 8.13 0.11
CA GLN A 125 -5.60 9.35 -0.36
C GLN A 125 -6.61 10.25 -1.04
N PHE A 126 -6.96 11.36 -0.39
CA PHE A 126 -7.93 12.32 -0.91
C PHE A 126 -7.28 13.55 -1.57
N ALA A 127 -5.97 13.73 -1.36
CA ALA A 127 -5.21 14.83 -1.93
C ALA A 127 -3.78 14.44 -2.33
N LYS A 128 -3.24 15.07 -3.36
CA LYS A 128 -1.84 14.90 -3.80
C LYS A 128 -1.17 16.20 -4.20
N PHE A 129 0.14 16.26 -3.99
CA PHE A 129 1.00 17.37 -4.39
C PHE A 129 0.51 18.73 -3.85
N GLU A 130 0.34 18.82 -2.53
CA GLU A 130 0.00 20.07 -1.83
C GLU A 130 1.18 20.64 -1.07
N ASN A 131 1.33 21.97 -1.08
CA ASN A 131 2.32 22.66 -0.27
C ASN A 131 1.73 23.02 1.09
N ILE A 132 2.15 22.31 2.13
CA ILE A 132 1.75 22.58 3.53
C ILE A 132 3.01 22.91 4.31
N CYS A 133 3.04 24.09 4.92
CA CYS A 133 4.17 24.57 5.73
C CYS A 133 5.53 24.47 5.01
N GLY A 134 5.57 24.65 3.68
CA GLY A 134 6.80 24.58 2.87
C GLY A 134 7.20 23.16 2.42
N VAL A 135 6.35 22.15 2.67
CA VAL A 135 6.60 20.75 2.30
C VAL A 135 5.52 20.29 1.32
N MET A 136 5.95 19.61 0.26
CA MET A 136 5.05 18.95 -0.69
C MET A 136 4.58 17.62 -0.11
N VAL A 137 3.27 17.48 0.09
CA VAL A 137 2.67 16.31 0.73
C VAL A 137 1.49 15.74 -0.06
N ASN A 138 1.22 14.46 0.17
CA ASN A 138 -0.07 13.83 -0.14
C ASN A 138 -0.83 13.68 1.18
N ARG A 139 -2.16 13.85 1.16
CA ARG A 139 -2.98 13.79 2.38
C ARG A 139 -3.88 12.58 2.34
N ASN A 140 -3.95 11.93 3.50
CA ASN A 140 -4.64 10.65 3.66
C ASN A 140 -5.51 10.67 4.90
N ILE A 141 -6.57 9.88 4.88
CA ILE A 141 -7.39 9.53 6.04
C ILE A 141 -7.34 8.02 6.25
N TYR A 142 -7.54 7.58 7.49
CA TYR A 142 -7.67 6.18 7.86
C TYR A 142 -8.62 6.07 9.05
N SER A 143 -9.35 4.97 9.16
CA SER A 143 -10.22 4.77 10.33
C SER A 143 -9.37 4.57 11.58
N THR A 144 -9.64 5.37 12.62
CA THR A 144 -8.97 5.33 13.92
C THR A 144 -9.69 4.45 14.93
N SER A 145 -10.74 3.72 14.53
CA SER A 145 -11.52 2.81 15.40
C SER A 145 -10.72 1.55 15.80
N LEU A 146 -9.53 1.75 16.39
CA LEU A 146 -8.89 1.03 17.50
C LEU A 146 -7.44 1.54 17.73
N ALA A 147 -7.11 2.78 17.34
CA ALA A 147 -5.75 3.32 17.50
C ALA A 147 -5.49 3.96 18.88
N ALA A 148 -5.98 3.34 19.96
CA ALA A 148 -5.74 3.80 21.32
C ALA A 148 -4.46 3.22 21.96
N ALA A 149 -3.60 2.52 21.21
CA ALA A 149 -2.48 1.78 21.80
C ALA A 149 -1.08 2.10 21.25
N ILE A 150 -0.87 3.20 20.53
CA ILE A 150 0.49 3.56 20.07
C ILE A 150 0.74 5.06 20.23
N ALA A 151 0.81 5.52 21.47
CA ALA A 151 1.40 6.81 21.81
C ALA A 151 1.97 6.78 23.23
N THR A 152 2.95 5.90 23.46
CA THR A 152 3.96 6.14 24.49
C THR A 152 5.30 6.18 23.79
N ALA A 153 5.73 7.38 23.44
CA ALA A 153 7.12 7.62 23.10
C ALA A 153 7.92 7.55 24.41
N SER A 154 8.59 6.43 24.64
CA SER A 154 9.69 6.38 25.62
C SER A 154 10.98 6.71 24.87
N GLU A 155 11.64 7.78 25.28
CA GLU A 155 12.99 8.10 24.83
C GLU A 155 13.99 7.15 25.50
N GLU A 156 14.35 6.06 24.81
CA GLU A 156 15.62 5.37 25.06
C GLU A 156 16.32 5.04 23.74
N LYS A 157 17.63 5.31 23.70
CA LYS A 157 18.50 5.19 22.53
C LYS A 157 18.69 3.71 22.13
N CYS A 158 18.63 3.45 20.82
CA CYS A 158 18.82 2.18 20.09
C CYS A 158 17.57 1.33 19.78
N GLU A 159 16.36 1.81 20.03
CA GLU A 159 15.17 1.13 19.50
C GLU A 159 15.02 1.32 17.98
N PRO A 160 14.54 0.29 17.25
CA PRO A 160 14.28 0.39 15.82
C PRO A 160 13.17 1.39 15.53
N ILE A 161 13.30 2.12 14.42
CA ILE A 161 12.23 2.99 13.92
C ILE A 161 11.12 2.10 13.37
N ILE A 162 9.95 2.10 14.02
CA ILE A 162 8.82 1.28 13.59
C ILE A 162 7.98 2.05 12.56
N VAL A 163 7.81 1.48 11.37
CA VAL A 163 7.01 2.05 10.27
C VAL A 163 5.91 1.11 9.80
N GLY A 164 4.94 1.65 9.05
CA GLY A 164 3.84 0.85 8.50
C GLY A 164 2.69 0.57 9.48
N GLY A 165 2.54 1.37 10.54
CA GLY A 165 1.41 1.27 11.48
C GLY A 165 0.07 1.84 11.00
N VAL A 166 0.07 2.59 9.89
CA VAL A 166 -1.11 3.32 9.39
C VAL A 166 -2.14 2.37 8.79
N GLY A 167 -3.42 2.55 9.13
CA GLY A 167 -4.52 1.71 8.60
C GLY A 167 -4.59 0.29 9.19
N LEU A 168 -3.84 0.03 10.27
CA LEU A 168 -3.79 -1.26 10.96
C LEU A 168 -4.85 -1.44 12.07
N GLY A 169 -5.98 -0.71 12.06
CA GLY A 169 -7.06 -0.90 13.04
C GLY A 169 -7.32 -2.38 13.37
N GLY A 170 -7.68 -2.69 14.62
CA GLY A 170 -7.37 -3.92 15.39
C GLY A 170 -7.65 -5.33 14.84
N ALA A 171 -8.05 -5.50 13.58
CA ALA A 171 -8.11 -6.79 12.92
C ALA A 171 -6.76 -7.11 12.23
N VAL A 172 -6.02 -8.04 12.84
CA VAL A 172 -4.94 -8.78 12.15
C VAL A 172 -5.59 -9.54 11.00
N ILE A 173 -5.14 -9.28 9.77
CA ILE A 173 -5.57 -10.11 8.64
C ILE A 173 -4.90 -11.47 8.81
N VAL A 174 -5.72 -12.52 9.00
CA VAL A 174 -5.25 -13.89 9.21
C VAL A 174 -5.29 -14.65 7.89
N GLY A 175 -4.13 -15.16 7.46
CA GLY A 175 -3.99 -16.04 6.31
C GLY A 175 -3.08 -15.47 5.22
N LYS A 176 -2.81 -16.31 4.21
CA LYS A 176 -1.92 -15.94 3.09
C LYS A 176 -2.52 -14.78 2.28
N PRO A 177 -1.81 -13.66 2.11
CA PRO A 177 -2.17 -12.60 1.16
C PRO A 177 -1.95 -13.09 -0.27
N GLU A 178 -2.95 -12.87 -1.14
CA GLU A 178 -2.93 -13.38 -2.51
C GLU A 178 -3.82 -12.54 -3.43
N ILE A 179 -3.39 -12.41 -4.69
CA ILE A 179 -4.19 -11.93 -5.81
C ILE A 179 -4.53 -13.14 -6.68
N ILE A 180 -5.80 -13.31 -7.00
CA ILE A 180 -6.33 -14.44 -7.75
C ILE A 180 -6.86 -13.89 -9.08
N PRO A 181 -6.24 -14.26 -10.23
CA PRO A 181 -6.69 -13.87 -11.56
C PRO A 181 -8.16 -14.23 -11.83
#